data_AF-A0A9W9IFZ9-F1
#
_entry.id   AF-A0A9W9IFZ9-F1
#
_cell.length_a   1.000
_cell.length_b   1.000
_cell.length_c   1.000
_cell.angle_alpha   90.00
_cell.angle_beta   90.00
_cell.angle_gamma   90.00
#
_symmetry.space_group_name_H-M   'P 1'
#
loop_
_entity.id
_entity.type
_entity.pdbx_description
1 polymer ?
#
loop_
_entity_poly.entity_id
_entity_poly.type
_entity_poly.pdbx_seq_one_letter_code
_entity_poly.pdbx_strand_id
1 'polypeptide(L)'
;MSSHERSPPSIGVKLATEDDWHQWLSTVKTIALEAQIWQYINPKNPTEPPEPIEPQRPTAATVAGNPTATVNDLSQSDLQRYQALLSIYRIERDEYDAFFHARQRLVRAILASVAQANQHYLTGLHTPYQQLLKLRTVFAPSPRLYRQQLRVTWRDQLEYTSNQHQDRQAWLIRTEALYNECLSVDVPEVKDKDALLYDFLTAIRAAGNELFFQTWYQHIFVANQDIDFYRLVHYLREAQRLEKSQASTRTGRLAMSTLNGQREARPACVCGYNHPYKRCYYLNTDARPDGWTPNQDTAESVNKRLQDDPELIKQIQKTLPGFKSVVFTTFSDVNGPIGSMSRIAM
;
A
#
# COMPACT_ATOMS: atom_id res chain seq x y z
N MET A 1 10.53 -18.12 41.69
CA MET A 1 9.70 -17.41 40.70
C MET A 1 9.35 -18.40 39.61
N SER A 2 8.06 -18.56 39.33
CA SER A 2 7.53 -19.62 38.46
C SER A 2 8.06 -19.44 37.03
N SER A 3 8.98 -20.32 36.63
CA SER A 3 9.44 -20.46 35.25
C SER A 3 8.32 -21.12 34.46
N HIS A 4 7.29 -20.35 34.09
CA HIS A 4 6.43 -20.78 32.99
C HIS A 4 7.33 -21.01 31.79
N GLU A 5 7.47 -22.28 31.38
CA GLU A 5 8.00 -22.64 30.06
C GLU A 5 7.14 -21.92 29.02
N ARG A 6 7.57 -20.71 28.64
CA ARG A 6 6.99 -20.04 27.49
C ARG A 6 7.41 -20.87 26.29
N SER A 7 6.42 -21.50 25.65
CA SER A 7 6.60 -22.21 24.39
C SER A 7 7.46 -21.38 23.43
N PRO A 8 8.31 -22.02 22.61
CA PRO A 8 9.13 -21.29 21.64
C PRO A 8 8.23 -20.42 20.76
N PRO A 9 8.71 -19.23 20.36
CA PRO A 9 7.94 -18.35 19.48
C PRO A 9 7.60 -19.11 18.19
N SER A 10 6.34 -18.99 17.77
CA SER A 10 5.86 -19.66 16.56
C SER A 10 6.29 -18.89 15.33
N ILE A 11 7.13 -19.50 14.50
CA ILE A 11 7.41 -19.01 13.14
C ILE A 11 6.32 -19.61 12.26
N GLY A 12 5.31 -18.80 11.92
CA GLY A 12 4.11 -19.25 11.19
C GLY A 12 4.36 -19.72 9.75
N VAL A 13 5.54 -19.44 9.20
CA VAL A 13 5.95 -19.87 7.86
C VAL A 13 6.83 -21.11 7.99
N LYS A 14 6.58 -22.13 7.16
CA LYS A 14 7.40 -23.34 7.08
C LYS A 14 8.47 -23.17 6.00
N LEU A 15 9.75 -23.35 6.35
CA LEU A 15 10.83 -23.35 5.36
C LEU A 15 10.93 -24.73 4.67
N ALA A 16 10.33 -24.85 3.49
CA ALA A 16 10.34 -26.08 2.70
C ALA A 16 11.15 -25.92 1.40
N THR A 17 11.08 -24.76 0.78
CA THR A 17 11.63 -24.44 -0.54
C THR A 17 12.40 -23.12 -0.52
N GLU A 18 13.07 -22.78 -1.62
CA GLU A 18 13.76 -21.49 -1.78
C GLU A 18 12.79 -20.29 -1.72
N ASP A 19 11.56 -20.46 -2.21
CA ASP A 19 10.53 -19.41 -2.24
C ASP A 19 10.11 -18.98 -0.82
N ASP A 20 10.20 -19.89 0.16
CA ASP A 20 9.84 -19.60 1.55
C ASP A 20 10.90 -18.75 2.26
N TRP A 21 12.13 -18.70 1.75
CA TRP A 21 13.30 -18.20 2.45
C TRP A 21 13.14 -16.77 2.96
N HIS A 22 12.66 -15.86 2.11
CA HIS A 22 12.62 -14.43 2.42
C HIS A 22 11.58 -14.11 3.49
N GLN A 23 10.37 -14.65 3.34
CA GLN A 23 9.31 -14.48 4.31
C GLN A 23 9.66 -15.16 5.64
N TRP A 24 10.19 -16.38 5.59
CA TRP A 24 10.64 -17.13 6.76
C TRP A 24 11.74 -16.40 7.53
N LEU A 25 12.80 -15.95 6.84
CA LEU A 25 13.92 -15.22 7.47
C LEU A 25 13.43 -13.90 8.07
N SER A 26 12.47 -13.22 7.43
CA SER A 26 11.88 -12.00 7.97
C SER A 26 11.20 -12.26 9.31
N THR A 27 10.42 -13.33 9.45
CA THR A 27 9.79 -13.71 10.73
C THR A 27 10.83 -14.03 11.80
N VAL A 28 11.88 -14.79 11.46
CA VAL A 28 12.99 -15.07 12.39
C VAL A 28 13.67 -13.78 12.85
N LYS A 29 13.95 -12.87 11.91
CA LYS A 29 14.56 -11.58 12.20
C LYS A 29 13.70 -10.74 13.14
N THR A 30 12.38 -10.66 12.93
CA THR A 30 11.47 -9.94 13.82
C THR A 30 11.53 -10.48 15.24
N ILE A 31 11.41 -11.80 15.41
CA ILE A 31 11.50 -12.46 16.73
C ILE A 31 12.86 -12.16 17.40
N ALA A 32 13.95 -12.19 16.63
CA ALA A 32 15.29 -11.92 17.15
C ALA A 32 15.52 -10.44 17.50
N LEU A 33 14.89 -9.51 16.78
CA LEU A 33 14.93 -8.08 17.08
C LEU A 33 14.12 -7.77 18.35
N GLU A 34 12.94 -8.36 18.50
CA GLU A 34 12.14 -8.25 19.73
C GLU A 34 12.90 -8.80 20.94
N ALA A 35 13.64 -9.88 20.76
CA ALA A 35 14.51 -10.46 21.78
C ALA A 35 15.87 -9.75 21.94
N GLN A 36 16.15 -8.72 21.12
CA GLN A 36 17.40 -7.96 21.11
C GLN A 36 18.67 -8.79 20.86
N ILE A 37 18.57 -9.93 20.16
CA ILE A 37 19.71 -10.82 19.88
C ILE A 37 20.14 -10.84 18.41
N TRP A 38 19.44 -10.13 17.50
CA TRP A 38 19.71 -10.19 16.05
C TRP A 38 21.19 -9.94 15.69
N GLN A 39 21.86 -9.02 16.40
CA GLN A 39 23.26 -8.69 16.15
C GLN A 39 24.22 -9.88 16.31
N TYR A 40 23.87 -10.84 17.17
CA TYR A 40 24.68 -12.03 17.45
C TYR A 40 24.40 -13.17 16.46
N ILE A 41 23.28 -13.15 15.75
CA ILE A 41 22.82 -14.28 14.93
C ILE A 41 22.72 -13.97 13.44
N ASN A 42 22.96 -12.71 13.04
CA ASN A 42 22.77 -12.27 11.67
C ASN A 42 23.66 -13.07 10.69
N PRO A 43 23.07 -13.88 9.78
CA PRO A 43 23.84 -14.75 8.87
C PRO A 43 24.56 -13.98 7.75
N LYS A 44 24.40 -12.65 7.70
CA LYS A 44 25.17 -11.78 6.80
C LYS A 44 26.55 -11.42 7.36
N ASN A 45 26.76 -11.60 8.67
CA ASN A 45 28.07 -11.34 9.26
C ASN A 45 29.09 -12.35 8.72
N PRO A 46 30.32 -11.89 8.38
CA PRO A 46 31.33 -12.74 7.75
C PRO A 46 31.78 -13.89 8.65
N THR A 47 31.71 -13.70 9.96
CA THR A 47 32.03 -14.68 11.00
C THR A 47 30.97 -14.66 12.09
N GLU A 48 30.91 -15.74 12.87
CA GLU A 48 30.04 -15.85 14.04
C GLU A 48 30.41 -14.75 15.06
N PRO A 49 29.47 -13.83 15.39
CA PRO A 49 29.72 -12.80 16.39
C PRO A 49 29.95 -13.42 17.77
N PRO A 50 30.80 -12.81 18.61
CA PRO A 50 30.97 -13.25 19.99
C PRO A 50 29.67 -13.03 20.78
N GLU A 51 29.25 -14.06 21.52
CA GLU A 51 28.11 -13.98 22.41
C GLU A 51 28.48 -13.32 23.75
N PRO A 52 27.49 -12.76 24.47
CA PRO A 52 27.68 -12.31 25.85
C PRO A 52 28.26 -13.42 26.73
N ILE A 53 29.29 -13.08 27.49
CA ILE A 53 29.97 -14.00 28.41
C ILE A 53 29.24 -13.98 29.75
N GLU A 54 29.14 -15.14 30.39
CA GLU A 54 28.57 -15.27 31.73
C GLU A 54 29.36 -14.43 32.76
N PRO A 55 28.71 -13.44 33.42
CA PRO A 55 29.42 -12.60 34.37
C PRO A 55 29.87 -13.42 35.58
N GLN A 56 31.05 -13.09 36.10
CA GLN A 56 31.63 -13.79 37.24
C GLN A 56 31.15 -13.14 38.54
N ARG A 57 30.68 -13.96 39.47
CA ARG A 57 30.18 -13.47 40.76
C ARG A 57 31.33 -12.82 41.56
N PRO A 58 31.20 -11.55 41.99
CA PRO A 58 32.17 -10.91 42.87
C PRO A 58 32.32 -11.68 44.17
N THR A 59 33.54 -11.77 44.69
CA THR A 59 33.83 -12.42 45.98
C THR A 59 34.52 -11.45 46.94
N ALA A 60 34.37 -11.67 48.25
CA ALA A 60 35.07 -10.86 49.24
C ALA A 60 36.59 -10.89 49.02
N ALA A 61 37.13 -12.03 48.61
CA ALA A 61 38.54 -12.18 48.24
C ALA A 61 38.99 -11.24 47.12
N THR A 62 38.20 -11.10 46.05
CA THR A 62 38.52 -10.20 44.93
C THR A 62 38.49 -8.72 45.31
N VAL A 63 37.68 -8.34 46.30
CA VAL A 63 37.56 -6.94 46.76
C VAL A 63 38.66 -6.59 47.76
N ALA A 64 38.94 -7.50 48.70
CA ALA A 64 39.97 -7.30 49.73
C ALA A 64 41.40 -7.53 49.23
N GLY A 65 41.58 -8.10 48.03
CA GLY A 65 42.90 -8.52 47.52
C GLY A 65 43.52 -9.67 48.32
N ASN A 66 42.72 -10.38 49.13
CA ASN A 66 43.16 -11.48 49.98
C ASN A 66 42.35 -12.75 49.64
N PRO A 67 42.99 -13.83 49.16
CA PRO A 67 42.32 -15.07 48.78
C PRO A 67 41.46 -15.73 49.86
N THR A 68 41.77 -15.49 51.15
CA THR A 68 41.04 -16.09 52.28
C THR A 68 40.00 -15.16 52.90
N ALA A 69 39.87 -13.93 52.40
CA ALA A 69 38.95 -12.95 52.99
C ALA A 69 37.49 -13.37 52.79
N THR A 70 36.74 -13.31 53.88
CA THR A 70 35.30 -13.48 53.93
C THR A 70 34.61 -12.11 53.97
N VAL A 71 33.28 -12.10 53.81
CA VAL A 71 32.50 -10.85 53.87
C VAL A 71 32.66 -10.13 55.22
N ASN A 72 32.89 -10.89 56.30
CA ASN A 72 33.06 -10.35 57.64
C ASN A 72 34.43 -9.66 57.84
N ASP A 73 35.41 -9.99 57.00
CA ASP A 73 36.77 -9.42 57.07
C ASP A 73 36.88 -8.09 56.29
N LEU A 74 35.79 -7.64 55.66
CA LEU A 74 35.77 -6.43 54.84
C LEU A 74 35.69 -5.17 55.70
N SER A 75 36.52 -4.18 55.36
CA SER A 75 36.35 -2.82 55.87
C SER A 75 35.00 -2.22 55.44
N GLN A 76 34.55 -1.16 56.09
CA GLN A 76 33.29 -0.51 55.71
C GLN A 76 33.31 -0.01 54.25
N SER A 77 34.44 0.50 53.77
CA SER A 77 34.61 0.91 52.37
C SER A 77 34.61 -0.28 51.41
N ASP A 78 35.26 -1.39 51.78
CA ASP A 78 35.29 -2.59 50.93
C ASP A 78 33.93 -3.28 50.90
N LEU A 79 33.18 -3.25 51.99
CA LEU A 79 31.81 -3.75 52.06
C LEU A 79 30.89 -2.94 51.13
N GLN A 80 31.01 -1.61 51.12
CA GLN A 80 30.28 -0.75 50.18
C GLN A 80 30.64 -1.07 48.72
N ARG A 81 31.94 -1.21 48.41
CA ARG A 81 32.41 -1.60 47.08
C ARG A 81 31.89 -2.98 46.66
N TYR A 82 31.93 -3.96 47.56
CA TYR A 82 31.42 -5.30 47.33
C TYR A 82 29.92 -5.32 47.05
N GLN A 83 29.13 -4.54 47.80
CA GLN A 83 27.70 -4.38 47.55
C GLN A 83 27.41 -3.76 46.17
N ALA A 84 28.16 -2.73 45.78
CA ALA A 84 28.03 -2.12 44.45
C ALA A 84 28.38 -3.12 43.33
N LEU A 85 29.46 -3.89 43.48
CA LEU A 85 29.83 -4.94 42.53
C LEU A 85 28.76 -6.04 42.44
N LEU A 86 28.17 -6.44 43.57
CA LEU A 86 27.06 -7.40 43.58
C LEU A 86 25.82 -6.85 42.86
N SER A 87 25.54 -5.54 42.94
CA SER A 87 24.44 -4.95 42.17
C SER A 87 24.70 -4.94 40.67
N ILE A 88 25.93 -4.61 40.23
CA ILE A 88 26.33 -4.66 38.82
C ILE A 88 26.24 -6.09 38.30
N TYR A 89 26.82 -7.04 39.03
CA TYR A 89 26.76 -8.47 38.69
C TYR A 89 25.33 -8.97 38.50
N ARG A 90 24.38 -8.55 39.35
CA ARG A 90 22.97 -8.96 39.20
C ARG A 90 22.38 -8.45 37.88
N ILE A 91 22.64 -7.20 37.52
CA ILE A 91 22.16 -6.61 36.26
C ILE A 91 22.77 -7.35 35.07
N GLU A 92 24.10 -7.50 35.05
CA GLU A 92 24.81 -8.22 33.99
C GLU A 92 24.34 -9.68 33.89
N ARG A 93 24.05 -10.30 35.02
CA ARG A 93 23.57 -11.68 35.07
C ARG A 93 22.17 -11.81 34.47
N ASP A 94 21.28 -10.89 34.81
CA ASP A 94 19.93 -10.85 34.27
C ASP A 94 19.95 -10.63 32.74
N GLU A 95 20.82 -9.76 32.25
CA GLU A 95 21.04 -9.54 30.80
C GLU A 95 21.57 -10.80 30.10
N TYR A 96 22.55 -11.48 30.69
CA TYR A 96 23.10 -12.74 30.18
C TYR A 96 22.03 -13.85 30.17
N ASP A 97 21.29 -14.03 31.25
CA ASP A 97 20.25 -15.06 31.34
C ASP A 97 19.13 -14.77 30.33
N ALA A 98 18.75 -13.51 30.15
CA ALA A 98 17.79 -13.09 29.11
C ALA A 98 18.27 -13.45 27.70
N PHE A 99 19.53 -13.14 27.37
CA PHE A 99 20.16 -13.53 26.11
C PHE A 99 20.19 -15.05 25.94
N PHE A 100 20.67 -15.80 26.93
CA PHE A 100 20.82 -17.25 26.87
C PHE A 100 19.48 -17.94 26.62
N HIS A 101 18.43 -17.52 27.33
CA HIS A 101 17.09 -18.05 27.13
C HIS A 101 16.51 -17.69 25.76
N ALA A 102 16.72 -16.46 25.29
CA ALA A 102 16.28 -16.05 23.96
C ALA A 102 16.99 -16.87 22.86
N ARG A 103 18.30 -17.08 22.99
CA ARG A 103 19.11 -17.92 22.10
C ARG A 103 18.54 -19.34 22.02
N GLN A 104 18.33 -19.99 23.16
CA GLN A 104 17.80 -21.37 23.22
C GLN A 104 16.40 -21.49 22.62
N ARG A 105 15.52 -20.52 22.88
CA ARG A 105 14.18 -20.51 22.27
C ARG A 105 14.27 -20.39 20.76
N LEU A 106 15.17 -19.57 20.25
CA LEU A 106 15.30 -19.36 18.81
C LEU A 106 15.86 -20.58 18.08
N VAL A 107 16.85 -21.28 18.68
CA VAL A 107 17.35 -22.56 18.15
C VAL A 107 16.21 -23.57 17.94
N ARG A 108 15.32 -23.68 18.95
CA ARG A 108 14.15 -24.59 18.88
C ARG A 108 13.11 -24.11 17.88
N ALA A 109 12.84 -22.80 17.83
CA ALA A 109 11.88 -22.20 16.91
C ALA A 109 12.32 -22.43 15.44
N ILE A 110 13.59 -22.15 15.13
CA ILE A 110 14.16 -22.40 13.80
C ILE A 110 13.97 -23.86 13.42
N LEU A 111 14.40 -24.80 14.27
CA LEU A 111 14.25 -26.24 14.01
C LEU A 111 12.80 -26.66 13.74
N ALA A 112 11.85 -26.18 14.55
CA ALA A 112 10.42 -26.51 14.41
C ALA A 112 9.81 -25.92 13.12
N SER A 113 10.30 -24.77 12.69
CA SER A 113 9.82 -24.05 11.50
C SER A 113 10.38 -24.56 10.18
N VAL A 114 11.43 -25.39 10.20
CA VAL A 114 11.94 -26.06 9.00
C VAL A 114 11.08 -27.28 8.66
N ALA A 115 10.84 -27.53 7.37
CA ALA A 115 10.14 -28.72 6.91
C ALA A 115 10.89 -29.99 7.38
N GLN A 116 10.16 -31.04 7.76
CA GLN A 116 10.76 -32.24 8.38
C GLN A 116 11.84 -32.87 7.49
N ALA A 117 11.60 -32.91 6.16
CA ALA A 117 12.56 -33.41 5.18
C ALA A 117 13.90 -32.65 5.20
N ASN A 118 13.91 -31.39 5.63
CA ASN A 118 15.07 -30.49 5.61
C ASN A 118 15.75 -30.34 6.98
N GLN A 119 15.20 -30.93 8.05
CA GLN A 119 15.77 -30.78 9.41
C GLN A 119 17.17 -31.38 9.56
N HIS A 120 17.55 -32.32 8.69
CA HIS A 120 18.89 -32.93 8.68
C HIS A 120 20.00 -31.90 8.43
N TYR A 121 19.71 -30.76 7.78
CA TYR A 121 20.68 -29.67 7.61
C TYR A 121 21.09 -29.03 8.94
N LEU A 122 20.30 -29.20 10.00
CA LEU A 122 20.52 -28.57 11.31
C LEU A 122 21.21 -29.49 12.32
N THR A 123 21.50 -30.74 11.95
CA THR A 123 22.14 -31.70 12.85
C THR A 123 23.54 -31.22 13.25
N GLY A 124 23.80 -31.18 14.57
CA GLY A 124 25.08 -30.74 15.13
C GLY A 124 25.29 -29.22 15.15
N LEU A 125 24.30 -28.42 14.76
CA LEU A 125 24.36 -26.95 14.84
C LEU A 125 23.73 -26.47 16.14
N HIS A 126 24.48 -25.73 16.94
CA HIS A 126 24.11 -25.41 18.32
C HIS A 126 23.72 -23.95 18.54
N THR A 127 24.09 -23.06 17.61
CA THR A 127 23.74 -21.64 17.68
C THR A 127 22.76 -21.25 16.57
N PRO A 128 21.90 -20.24 16.78
CA PRO A 128 21.05 -19.73 15.71
C PRO A 128 21.86 -19.20 14.53
N TYR A 129 23.03 -18.61 14.75
CA TYR A 129 23.91 -18.13 13.68
C TYR A 129 24.30 -19.27 12.73
N GLN A 130 24.78 -20.39 13.28
CA GLN A 130 25.17 -21.56 12.50
C GLN A 130 23.99 -22.15 11.72
N GLN A 131 22.83 -22.27 12.37
CA GLN A 131 21.61 -22.75 11.71
C GLN A 131 21.20 -21.83 10.55
N LEU A 132 21.15 -20.52 10.78
CA LEU A 132 20.78 -19.54 9.75
C LEU A 132 21.79 -19.49 8.62
N LEU A 133 23.08 -19.59 8.91
CA LEU A 133 24.12 -19.65 7.88
C LEU A 133 23.96 -20.89 7.01
N LYS A 134 23.74 -22.07 7.61
CA LYS A 134 23.55 -23.31 6.86
C LYS A 134 22.28 -23.26 6.00
N LEU A 135 21.15 -22.84 6.57
CA LEU A 135 19.90 -22.70 5.81
C LEU A 135 20.03 -21.67 4.69
N ARG A 136 20.76 -20.58 4.90
CA ARG A 136 21.06 -19.59 3.86
C ARG A 136 21.79 -20.23 2.69
N THR A 137 22.76 -21.11 2.93
CA THR A 137 23.49 -21.77 1.83
C THR A 137 22.63 -22.71 0.98
N VAL A 138 21.50 -23.19 1.53
CA VAL A 138 20.63 -24.17 0.87
C VAL A 138 19.41 -23.50 0.23
N PHE A 139 18.78 -22.55 0.93
CA PHE A 139 17.48 -21.99 0.54
C PHE A 139 17.55 -20.55 0.07
N ALA A 140 18.62 -19.81 0.37
CA ALA A 140 18.67 -18.42 -0.06
C ALA A 140 18.99 -18.36 -1.56
N PRO A 141 18.10 -17.77 -2.37
CA PRO A 141 18.43 -17.54 -3.77
C PRO A 141 19.63 -16.60 -3.86
N SER A 142 20.38 -16.72 -4.96
CA SER A 142 21.45 -15.76 -5.27
C SER A 142 20.87 -14.34 -5.23
N PRO A 143 21.50 -13.38 -4.52
CA PRO A 143 20.97 -12.01 -4.42
C PRO A 143 20.72 -11.37 -5.79
N ARG A 144 21.54 -11.70 -6.79
CA ARG A 144 21.37 -11.24 -8.18
C ARG A 144 20.17 -11.90 -8.85
N LEU A 145 20.00 -13.22 -8.67
CA LEU A 145 18.89 -13.95 -9.26
C LEU A 145 17.56 -13.56 -8.62
N TYR A 146 17.52 -13.41 -7.30
CA TYR A 146 16.33 -12.96 -6.58
C TYR A 146 15.90 -11.55 -6.98
N ARG A 147 16.85 -10.61 -7.06
CA ARG A 147 16.56 -9.27 -7.61
C ARG A 147 16.01 -9.36 -9.03
N GLN A 148 16.58 -10.22 -9.86
CA GLN A 148 16.11 -10.40 -11.24
C GLN A 148 14.71 -11.05 -11.30
N GLN A 149 14.41 -12.02 -10.44
CA GLN A 149 13.08 -12.62 -10.31
C GLN A 149 12.05 -11.56 -9.92
N LEU A 150 12.31 -10.76 -8.88
CA LEU A 150 11.41 -9.68 -8.47
C LEU A 150 11.17 -8.65 -9.57
N ARG A 151 12.19 -8.34 -10.39
CA ARG A 151 12.02 -7.46 -11.55
C ARG A 151 11.05 -8.03 -12.58
N VAL A 152 11.15 -9.33 -12.87
CA VAL A 152 10.24 -10.01 -13.80
C VAL A 152 8.84 -10.06 -13.20
N THR A 153 8.70 -10.53 -11.96
CA THR A 153 7.41 -10.59 -11.25
C THR A 153 6.74 -9.22 -11.15
N TRP A 154 7.51 -8.14 -10.92
CA TRP A 154 7.00 -6.78 -10.88
C TRP A 154 6.39 -6.35 -12.22
N ARG A 155 7.11 -6.57 -13.32
CA ARG A 155 6.62 -6.24 -14.67
C ARG A 155 5.39 -7.06 -15.01
N ASP A 156 5.45 -8.37 -14.80
CA ASP A 156 4.33 -9.28 -15.04
C ASP A 156 3.10 -8.86 -14.22
N GLN A 157 3.28 -8.47 -12.95
CA GLN A 157 2.20 -8.02 -12.07
C GLN A 157 1.52 -6.74 -12.59
N LEU A 158 2.26 -5.83 -13.23
CA LEU A 158 1.72 -4.61 -13.85
C LEU A 158 1.09 -4.87 -15.22
N GLU A 159 1.61 -5.82 -16.00
CA GLU A 159 1.05 -6.20 -17.31
C GLU A 159 -0.22 -7.07 -17.19
N TYR A 160 -0.29 -7.91 -16.15
CA TYR A 160 -1.38 -8.85 -15.91
C TYR A 160 -2.72 -8.16 -15.59
N THR A 161 -2.71 -6.85 -15.28
CA THR A 161 -3.92 -6.05 -15.01
C THR A 161 -4.93 -6.01 -16.15
N SER A 162 -4.52 -6.39 -17.36
CA SER A 162 -5.39 -6.43 -18.55
C SER A 162 -6.44 -7.55 -18.55
N ASN A 163 -6.32 -8.57 -17.68
CA ASN A 163 -7.29 -9.67 -17.60
C ASN A 163 -8.53 -9.27 -16.77
N GLN A 164 -9.64 -8.97 -17.47
CA GLN A 164 -10.90 -8.40 -16.94
C GLN A 164 -11.63 -9.19 -15.82
N HIS A 165 -11.10 -10.32 -15.35
CA HIS A 165 -11.75 -11.22 -14.40
C HIS A 165 -11.09 -11.29 -13.01
N GLN A 166 -10.04 -10.52 -12.73
CA GLN A 166 -9.41 -10.53 -11.39
C GLN A 166 -10.13 -9.65 -10.36
N ASP A 167 -10.07 -10.11 -9.11
CA ASP A 167 -10.39 -9.27 -7.95
C ASP A 167 -9.38 -8.11 -7.86
N ARG A 168 -9.85 -6.91 -8.26
CA ARG A 168 -9.08 -5.65 -8.24
C ARG A 168 -8.45 -5.36 -6.88
N GLN A 169 -9.10 -5.76 -5.78
CA GLN A 169 -8.56 -5.54 -4.43
C GLN A 169 -7.43 -6.51 -4.10
N ALA A 170 -7.60 -7.79 -4.46
CA ALA A 170 -6.55 -8.78 -4.29
C ALA A 170 -5.30 -8.44 -5.13
N TRP A 171 -5.50 -7.92 -6.35
CA TRP A 171 -4.40 -7.42 -7.17
C TRP A 171 -3.65 -6.27 -6.49
N LEU A 172 -4.35 -5.25 -5.98
CA LEU A 172 -3.72 -4.12 -5.28
C LEU A 172 -2.90 -4.55 -4.07
N ILE A 173 -3.45 -5.44 -3.24
CA ILE A 173 -2.76 -5.99 -2.06
C ILE A 173 -1.45 -6.68 -2.49
N ARG A 174 -1.50 -7.50 -3.55
CA ARG A 174 -0.29 -8.16 -4.08
C ARG A 174 0.72 -7.16 -4.62
N THR A 175 0.27 -6.12 -5.34
CA THR A 175 1.17 -5.08 -5.89
C THR A 175 1.88 -4.31 -4.78
N GLU A 176 1.20 -3.94 -3.68
CA GLU A 176 1.85 -3.28 -2.53
C GLU A 176 2.83 -4.20 -1.81
N ALA A 177 2.48 -5.48 -1.64
CA ALA A 177 3.39 -6.46 -1.05
C ALA A 177 4.67 -6.61 -1.89
N LEU A 178 4.50 -6.76 -3.21
CA LEU A 178 5.61 -6.89 -4.15
C LEU A 178 6.46 -5.61 -4.23
N TYR A 179 5.84 -4.43 -4.17
CA TYR A 179 6.56 -3.15 -4.10
C TYR A 179 7.47 -3.08 -2.87
N ASN A 180 6.97 -3.46 -1.70
CA ASN A 180 7.76 -3.53 -0.47
C ASN A 180 8.96 -4.49 -0.59
N GLU A 181 8.73 -5.64 -1.21
CA GLU A 181 9.77 -6.64 -1.43
C GLU A 181 10.85 -6.11 -2.40
N CYS A 182 10.42 -5.50 -3.52
CA CYS A 182 11.30 -4.85 -4.50
C CYS A 182 12.14 -3.73 -3.88
N LEU A 183 11.55 -2.90 -3.02
CA LEU A 183 12.27 -1.87 -2.27
C LEU A 183 13.35 -2.47 -1.36
N SER A 184 13.05 -3.58 -0.67
CA SER A 184 13.96 -4.20 0.30
C SER A 184 15.27 -4.74 -0.30
N VAL A 185 15.29 -4.99 -1.61
CA VAL A 185 16.45 -5.50 -2.35
C VAL A 185 16.99 -4.56 -3.43
N ASP A 186 16.55 -3.31 -3.41
CA ASP A 186 16.98 -2.26 -4.34
C ASP A 186 16.71 -2.58 -5.83
N VAL A 187 15.50 -3.03 -6.16
CA VAL A 187 15.06 -3.15 -7.55
C VAL A 187 15.00 -1.75 -8.21
N PRO A 188 15.66 -1.51 -9.35
CA PRO A 188 15.70 -0.18 -9.99
C PRO A 188 14.32 0.36 -10.40
N GLU A 189 13.45 -0.49 -10.92
CA GLU A 189 12.12 -0.13 -11.44
C GLU A 189 11.21 0.52 -10.39
N VAL A 190 11.41 0.19 -9.11
CA VAL A 190 10.60 0.76 -8.01
C VAL A 190 11.32 1.91 -7.29
N LYS A 191 12.58 2.20 -7.64
CA LYS A 191 13.38 3.28 -7.04
C LYS A 191 13.21 4.59 -7.76
N ASP A 192 13.11 4.54 -9.08
CA ASP A 192 12.73 5.70 -9.86
C ASP A 192 11.26 5.98 -9.61
N LYS A 193 10.99 7.05 -8.86
CA LYS A 193 9.65 7.44 -8.45
C LYS A 193 8.76 7.75 -9.65
N ASP A 194 9.30 8.42 -10.66
CA ASP A 194 8.51 8.85 -11.81
C ASP A 194 8.18 7.66 -12.71
N ALA A 195 9.16 6.78 -12.96
CA ALA A 195 8.93 5.54 -13.69
C ALA A 195 7.93 4.62 -12.96
N LEU A 196 8.08 4.45 -11.64
CA LEU A 196 7.16 3.67 -10.81
C LEU A 196 5.72 4.17 -10.92
N LEU A 197 5.50 5.47 -10.75
CA LEU A 197 4.17 6.06 -10.79
C LEU A 197 3.58 5.99 -12.21
N TYR A 198 4.40 6.17 -13.24
CA TYR A 198 3.98 6.06 -14.63
C TYR A 198 3.55 4.64 -14.99
N ASP A 199 4.37 3.64 -14.66
CA ASP A 199 4.11 2.24 -14.95
C ASP A 199 2.85 1.76 -14.22
N PHE A 200 2.69 2.15 -12.94
CA PHE A 200 1.50 1.83 -12.16
C PHE A 200 0.23 2.46 -12.72
N LEU A 201 0.27 3.74 -13.11
CA LEU A 201 -0.85 4.41 -13.76
C LEU A 201 -1.21 3.76 -15.09
N THR A 202 -0.23 3.37 -15.89
CA THR A 202 -0.43 2.67 -17.16
C THR A 202 -1.10 1.31 -16.93
N ALA A 203 -0.68 0.57 -15.91
CA ALA A 203 -1.32 -0.68 -15.50
C ALA A 203 -2.79 -0.48 -15.09
N ILE A 204 -3.10 0.61 -14.36
CA ILE A 204 -4.47 0.98 -13.97
C ILE A 204 -5.34 1.34 -15.18
N ARG A 205 -4.76 2.03 -16.16
CA ARG A 205 -5.39 2.36 -17.44
C ARG A 205 -5.76 1.09 -18.21
N ALA A 206 -4.83 0.15 -18.32
CA ALA A 206 -5.07 -1.15 -18.96
C ALA A 206 -6.18 -1.95 -18.25
N ALA A 207 -6.33 -1.79 -16.92
CA ALA A 207 -7.44 -2.35 -16.14
C ALA A 207 -8.79 -1.64 -16.34
N GLY A 208 -8.89 -0.67 -17.25
CA GLY A 208 -10.14 0.03 -17.60
C GLY A 208 -10.46 1.27 -16.76
N ASN A 209 -9.56 1.75 -15.89
CA ASN A 209 -9.80 2.94 -15.07
C ASN A 209 -9.23 4.21 -15.74
N GLU A 210 -9.66 4.49 -16.97
CA GLU A 210 -9.16 5.60 -17.79
C GLU A 210 -9.30 6.97 -17.10
N LEU A 211 -10.44 7.24 -16.43
CA LEU A 211 -10.66 8.51 -15.75
C LEU A 211 -9.66 8.73 -14.61
N PHE A 212 -9.33 7.67 -13.87
CA PHE A 212 -8.33 7.74 -12.80
C PHE A 212 -6.95 8.02 -13.38
N PHE A 213 -6.58 7.31 -14.45
CA PHE A 213 -5.32 7.54 -15.17
C PHE A 213 -5.18 9.01 -15.60
N GLN A 214 -6.16 9.54 -16.35
CA GLN A 214 -6.09 10.91 -16.88
C GLN A 214 -5.95 11.95 -15.75
N THR A 215 -6.73 11.80 -14.69
CA THR A 215 -6.73 12.73 -13.56
C THR A 215 -5.35 12.75 -12.89
N TRP A 216 -4.84 11.58 -12.51
CA TRP A 216 -3.58 11.50 -11.78
C TRP A 216 -2.35 11.71 -12.66
N TYR A 217 -2.41 11.38 -13.95
CA TYR A 217 -1.38 11.73 -14.92
C TYR A 217 -1.20 13.25 -15.02
N GLN A 218 -2.30 14.00 -15.12
CA GLN A 218 -2.27 15.46 -15.14
C GLN A 218 -1.69 16.03 -13.85
N HIS A 219 -2.14 15.54 -12.69
CA HIS A 219 -1.61 16.01 -11.41
C HIS A 219 -0.10 15.74 -11.25
N ILE A 220 0.35 14.53 -11.54
CA ILE A 220 1.74 14.12 -11.29
C ILE A 220 2.68 14.67 -12.34
N PHE A 221 2.43 14.41 -13.64
CA PHE A 221 3.41 14.67 -14.70
C PHE A 221 3.24 16.03 -15.40
N VAL A 222 2.05 16.63 -15.37
CA VAL A 222 1.81 17.94 -16.01
C VAL A 222 1.88 19.06 -14.99
N ALA A 223 1.19 18.91 -13.85
CA ALA A 223 1.21 19.88 -12.76
C ALA A 223 2.40 19.70 -11.81
N ASN A 224 3.26 18.69 -12.05
CA ASN A 224 4.46 18.39 -11.26
C ASN A 224 4.17 18.23 -9.75
N GLN A 225 3.04 17.62 -9.43
CA GLN A 225 2.64 17.41 -8.04
C GLN A 225 3.38 16.22 -7.44
N ASP A 226 4.05 16.46 -6.31
CA ASP A 226 4.72 15.40 -5.57
C ASP A 226 3.72 14.48 -4.86
N ILE A 227 3.83 13.17 -5.12
CA ILE A 227 3.03 12.14 -4.47
C ILE A 227 3.83 10.85 -4.35
N ASP A 228 3.75 10.15 -3.22
CA ASP A 228 4.33 8.81 -3.09
C ASP A 228 3.39 7.71 -3.60
N PHE A 229 3.95 6.53 -3.85
CA PHE A 229 3.22 5.37 -4.34
C PHE A 229 2.05 4.96 -3.43
N TYR A 230 2.22 4.95 -2.11
CA TYR A 230 1.17 4.55 -1.18
C TYR A 230 -0.02 5.49 -1.21
N ARG A 231 0.25 6.79 -1.33
CA ARG A 231 -0.79 7.82 -1.42
C ARG A 231 -1.59 7.68 -2.72
N LEU A 232 -0.92 7.37 -3.84
CA LEU A 232 -1.62 7.07 -5.10
C LEU A 232 -2.48 5.80 -4.99
N VAL A 233 -1.96 4.73 -4.39
CA VAL A 233 -2.73 3.50 -4.12
C VAL A 233 -3.94 3.78 -3.22
N HIS A 234 -3.78 4.62 -2.19
CA HIS A 234 -4.88 5.05 -1.33
C HIS A 234 -5.99 5.75 -2.13
N TYR A 235 -5.65 6.68 -3.01
CA TYR A 235 -6.65 7.34 -3.85
C TYR A 235 -7.38 6.39 -4.81
N LEU A 236 -6.69 5.38 -5.32
CA LEU A 236 -7.34 4.34 -6.14
C LEU A 236 -8.33 3.52 -5.31
N ARG A 237 -8.00 3.15 -4.07
CA ARG A 237 -8.94 2.47 -3.17
C ARG A 237 -10.19 3.31 -2.90
N GLU A 238 -10.02 4.61 -2.66
CA GLU A 238 -11.15 5.53 -2.46
C GLU A 238 -12.03 5.62 -3.71
N ALA A 239 -11.44 5.75 -4.90
CA ALA A 239 -12.17 5.76 -6.17
C ALA A 239 -13.00 4.47 -6.35
N GLN A 240 -12.40 3.30 -6.08
CA GLN A 240 -13.10 2.02 -6.16
C GLN A 240 -14.22 1.86 -5.11
N ARG A 241 -14.05 2.44 -3.91
CA ARG A 241 -15.11 2.47 -2.86
C ARG A 241 -16.30 3.31 -3.29
N LEU A 242 -16.05 4.47 -3.92
CA LEU A 242 -17.10 5.34 -4.46
C LEU A 242 -17.87 4.67 -5.61
N GLU A 243 -17.19 3.98 -6.52
CA GLU A 243 -17.85 3.19 -7.57
C GLU A 243 -18.77 2.10 -6.98
N LYS A 244 -18.27 1.35 -5.99
CA LYS A 244 -19.05 0.30 -5.31
C LYS A 244 -20.25 0.87 -4.56
N SER A 245 -20.12 2.01 -3.87
CA SER A 245 -21.23 2.63 -3.15
C SER A 245 -22.30 3.17 -4.11
N GLN A 246 -21.90 3.75 -5.23
CA GLN A 246 -22.82 4.18 -6.29
C GLN A 246 -23.51 3.00 -6.97
N ALA A 247 -22.79 1.89 -7.23
CA ALA A 247 -23.36 0.66 -7.76
C ALA A 247 -24.33 -0.01 -6.79
N SER A 248 -23.99 -0.08 -5.50
CA SER A 248 -24.86 -0.59 -4.43
C SER A 248 -26.13 0.24 -4.28
N THR A 249 -26.04 1.57 -4.34
CA THR A 249 -27.20 2.48 -4.36
C THR A 249 -28.09 2.23 -5.60
N ARG A 250 -27.48 1.88 -6.74
CA ARG A 250 -28.21 1.51 -7.98
C ARG A 250 -28.91 0.16 -7.86
N THR A 251 -28.34 -0.79 -7.11
CA THR A 251 -28.86 -2.16 -6.93
C THR A 251 -29.91 -2.24 -5.81
N GLY A 252 -29.71 -1.51 -4.70
CA GLY A 252 -30.69 -1.36 -3.61
C GLY A 252 -31.94 -0.59 -4.02
N ARG A 253 -31.87 0.26 -5.05
CA ARG A 253 -33.05 0.90 -5.68
C ARG A 253 -33.88 -0.03 -6.56
N LEU A 254 -33.39 -1.25 -6.86
CA LEU A 254 -34.12 -2.26 -7.62
C LEU A 254 -34.81 -3.30 -6.73
N ALA A 255 -34.43 -3.44 -5.46
CA ALA A 255 -35.00 -4.40 -4.50
C ALA A 255 -36.03 -3.79 -3.51
N MET A 256 -36.32 -2.48 -3.59
CA MET A 256 -37.46 -1.85 -2.94
C MET A 256 -38.25 -1.05 -3.98
N SER A 257 -39.23 -1.71 -4.60
CA SER A 257 -40.46 -1.12 -5.15
C SER A 257 -41.30 -2.23 -5.79
N THR A 258 -41.90 -3.10 -4.98
CA THR A 258 -43.24 -3.58 -5.30
C THR A 258 -44.23 -2.52 -4.83
N LEU A 259 -45.16 -2.19 -5.73
CA LEU A 259 -46.33 -1.30 -5.61
C LEU A 259 -46.15 0.09 -6.25
N ASN A 260 -46.74 0.14 -7.45
CA ASN A 260 -47.12 1.27 -8.30
C ASN A 260 -46.03 2.00 -9.09
N GLY A 261 -45.81 1.49 -10.30
CA GLY A 261 -46.15 2.21 -11.54
C GLY A 261 -45.33 3.45 -11.90
N GLN A 262 -44.50 3.29 -12.95
CA GLN A 262 -43.83 4.30 -13.78
C GLN A 262 -42.63 5.04 -13.14
N ARG A 263 -41.41 4.54 -13.42
CA ARG A 263 -40.17 5.32 -13.30
C ARG A 263 -39.74 5.79 -14.68
N GLU A 264 -39.98 7.06 -14.98
CA GLU A 264 -39.37 7.74 -16.12
C GLU A 264 -37.87 7.93 -15.86
N ALA A 265 -37.04 7.54 -16.83
CA ALA A 265 -35.62 7.85 -16.84
C ALA A 265 -35.43 9.37 -16.85
N ARG A 266 -34.56 9.91 -15.99
CA ARG A 266 -34.22 11.35 -16.07
C ARG A 266 -33.62 11.60 -17.47
N PRO A 267 -34.23 12.47 -18.30
CA PRO A 267 -33.79 12.63 -19.68
C PRO A 267 -32.39 13.24 -19.74
N ALA A 268 -31.56 12.71 -20.65
CA ALA A 268 -30.29 13.32 -21.03
C ALA A 268 -30.53 14.75 -21.54
N CYS A 269 -29.56 15.66 -21.36
CA CYS A 269 -29.67 17.01 -21.90
C CYS A 269 -29.85 16.97 -23.42
N VAL A 270 -30.50 17.99 -24.00
CA VAL A 270 -30.77 18.10 -25.45
C VAL A 270 -29.50 17.94 -26.30
N CYS A 271 -28.34 18.39 -25.78
CA CYS A 271 -27.02 18.26 -26.41
C CYS A 271 -26.38 16.86 -26.31
N GLY A 272 -27.09 15.86 -25.79
CA GLY A 272 -26.62 14.47 -25.71
C GLY A 272 -25.76 14.14 -24.49
N TYR A 273 -25.33 15.14 -23.72
CA TYR A 273 -24.50 14.96 -22.52
C TYR A 273 -25.32 14.92 -21.22
N ASN A 274 -24.75 14.31 -20.17
CA ASN A 274 -25.42 14.16 -18.88
C ASN A 274 -25.09 15.34 -17.94
N HIS A 275 -25.82 16.45 -18.07
CA HIS A 275 -25.72 17.61 -17.17
C HIS A 275 -27.06 18.37 -17.12
N PRO A 276 -27.29 19.20 -16.07
CA PRO A 276 -28.47 20.08 -16.04
C PRO A 276 -28.41 21.15 -17.14
N TYR A 277 -29.58 21.64 -17.59
CA TYR A 277 -29.70 22.65 -18.65
C TYR A 277 -28.92 23.95 -18.34
N LYS A 278 -28.84 24.35 -17.06
CA LYS A 278 -28.06 25.53 -16.62
C LYS A 278 -26.56 25.43 -16.94
N ARG A 279 -26.02 24.22 -17.08
CA ARG A 279 -24.60 23.97 -17.40
C ARG A 279 -24.38 23.64 -18.88
N CYS A 280 -25.42 23.68 -19.70
CA CYS A 280 -25.34 23.40 -21.12
C CYS A 280 -24.86 24.63 -21.88
N TYR A 281 -23.71 24.59 -22.55
CA TYR A 281 -23.21 25.71 -23.35
C TYR A 281 -24.05 26.01 -24.59
N TYR A 282 -24.81 25.02 -25.07
CA TYR A 282 -25.74 25.17 -26.20
C TYR A 282 -27.08 25.80 -25.79
N LEU A 283 -27.48 25.69 -24.51
CA LEU A 283 -28.75 26.25 -24.01
C LEU A 283 -28.56 27.49 -23.13
N ASN A 284 -27.43 27.62 -22.42
CA ASN A 284 -27.12 28.73 -21.53
C ASN A 284 -25.86 29.46 -22.02
N THR A 285 -26.03 30.67 -22.56
CA THR A 285 -24.94 31.52 -23.04
C THR A 285 -24.02 31.97 -21.91
N ASP A 286 -24.57 32.18 -20.71
CA ASP A 286 -23.83 32.69 -19.55
C ASP A 286 -22.88 31.64 -18.95
N ALA A 287 -23.07 30.37 -19.31
CA ALA A 287 -22.20 29.28 -18.89
C ALA A 287 -20.99 29.09 -19.83
N ARG A 288 -20.91 29.81 -20.95
CA ARG A 288 -19.85 29.64 -21.94
C ARG A 288 -18.53 30.24 -21.42
N PRO A 289 -17.40 29.50 -21.47
CA PRO A 289 -16.09 30.07 -21.21
C PRO A 289 -15.67 31.03 -22.34
N ASP A 290 -14.76 31.95 -22.03
CA ASP A 290 -14.20 32.89 -23.02
C ASP A 290 -13.55 32.13 -24.19
N GLY A 291 -13.91 32.51 -25.42
CA GLY A 291 -13.42 31.85 -26.65
C GLY A 291 -14.12 30.54 -27.03
N TRP A 292 -15.23 30.19 -26.38
CA TRP A 292 -16.01 28.99 -26.74
C TRP A 292 -16.57 29.06 -28.17
N THR A 293 -16.32 28.01 -28.95
CA THR A 293 -16.88 27.83 -30.30
C THR A 293 -17.79 26.60 -30.33
N PRO A 294 -19.01 26.70 -30.91
CA PRO A 294 -19.93 25.58 -30.97
C PRO A 294 -19.45 24.49 -31.94
N ASN A 295 -19.63 23.22 -31.57
CA ASN A 295 -19.52 22.13 -32.52
C ASN A 295 -20.76 22.12 -33.42
N GLN A 296 -20.53 22.12 -34.74
CA GLN A 296 -21.59 22.28 -35.74
C GLN A 296 -22.64 21.15 -35.68
N ASP A 297 -22.20 19.89 -35.66
CA ASP A 297 -23.11 18.72 -35.62
C ASP A 297 -23.98 18.72 -34.35
N THR A 298 -23.38 19.11 -33.22
CA THR A 298 -24.08 19.20 -31.93
C THR A 298 -25.09 20.35 -31.94
N ALA A 299 -24.74 21.50 -32.51
CA ALA A 299 -25.64 22.66 -32.62
C ALA A 299 -26.84 22.34 -33.54
N GLU A 300 -26.61 21.70 -34.69
CA GLU A 300 -27.66 21.27 -35.62
C GLU A 300 -28.60 20.25 -34.98
N SER A 301 -28.04 19.26 -34.26
CA SER A 301 -28.85 18.28 -33.54
C SER A 301 -29.68 18.89 -32.42
N VAL A 302 -29.16 19.89 -31.70
CA VAL A 302 -29.91 20.60 -30.64
C VAL A 302 -31.03 21.43 -31.26
N ASN A 303 -30.75 22.18 -32.34
CA ASN A 303 -31.75 22.98 -33.05
C ASN A 303 -32.91 22.12 -33.55
N LYS A 304 -32.61 21.01 -34.22
CA LYS A 304 -33.61 20.08 -34.74
C LYS A 304 -34.50 19.56 -33.61
N ARG A 305 -33.91 19.15 -32.49
CA ARG A 305 -34.64 18.60 -31.35
C ARG A 305 -35.51 19.63 -30.63
N LEU A 306 -35.10 20.90 -30.63
CA LEU A 306 -35.93 22.00 -30.11
C LEU A 306 -37.07 22.36 -31.07
N GLN A 307 -36.87 22.25 -32.39
CA GLN A 307 -37.91 22.47 -33.38
C GLN A 307 -38.98 21.36 -33.37
N ASP A 308 -38.55 20.11 -33.20
CA ASP A 308 -39.42 18.93 -33.24
C ASP A 308 -40.26 18.77 -31.96
N ASP A 309 -39.84 19.36 -30.83
CA ASP A 309 -40.50 19.21 -29.52
C ASP A 309 -40.78 20.56 -28.81
N PRO A 310 -41.96 21.17 -29.05
CA PRO A 310 -42.38 22.41 -28.40
C PRO A 310 -42.58 22.31 -26.88
N GLU A 311 -42.86 21.12 -26.34
CA GLU A 311 -43.04 20.92 -24.89
C GLU A 311 -41.71 20.90 -24.16
N LEU A 312 -40.66 20.36 -24.80
CA LEU A 312 -39.29 20.42 -24.31
C LEU A 312 -38.81 21.88 -24.15
N ILE A 313 -39.19 22.78 -25.06
CA ILE A 313 -38.88 24.22 -24.94
C ILE A 313 -39.50 24.80 -23.66
N LYS A 314 -40.77 24.50 -23.37
CA LYS A 314 -41.45 24.98 -22.15
C LYS A 314 -40.76 24.44 -20.89
N GLN A 315 -40.32 23.18 -20.91
CA GLN A 315 -39.60 22.57 -19.80
C GLN A 315 -38.23 23.24 -19.56
N ILE A 316 -37.51 23.57 -20.63
CA ILE A 316 -36.24 24.30 -20.54
C ILE A 316 -36.48 25.72 -20.02
N GLN A 317 -37.47 26.45 -20.52
CA GLN A 317 -37.81 27.80 -20.03
C GLN A 317 -38.18 27.82 -18.53
N LYS A 318 -38.87 26.78 -18.04
CA LYS A 318 -39.21 26.66 -16.62
C LYS A 318 -37.98 26.49 -15.72
N THR A 319 -36.90 25.91 -16.24
CA THR A 319 -35.66 25.61 -15.50
C THR A 319 -34.53 26.61 -15.76
N LEU A 320 -34.58 27.29 -16.91
CA LEU A 320 -33.66 28.31 -17.38
C LEU A 320 -34.48 29.49 -17.95
N PRO A 321 -35.00 30.39 -17.11
CA PRO A 321 -35.90 31.48 -17.54
C PRO A 321 -35.24 32.50 -18.48
N GLY A 322 -33.90 32.52 -18.56
CA GLY A 322 -33.14 33.32 -19.54
C GLY A 322 -33.02 32.70 -20.94
N PHE A 323 -33.57 31.49 -21.16
CA PHE A 323 -33.49 30.80 -22.44
C PHE A 323 -34.36 31.49 -23.51
N LYS A 324 -33.70 32.16 -24.46
CA LYS A 324 -34.29 32.57 -25.74
C LYS A 324 -33.94 31.47 -26.74
N SER A 325 -34.90 30.91 -27.47
CA SER A 325 -34.61 29.82 -28.42
C SER A 325 -33.55 30.30 -29.42
N VAL A 326 -32.31 29.82 -29.26
CA VAL A 326 -31.21 30.22 -30.13
C VAL A 326 -31.30 29.36 -31.37
N VAL A 327 -31.72 29.92 -32.49
CA VAL A 327 -31.55 29.26 -33.78
C VAL A 327 -30.14 29.61 -34.25
N PHE A 328 -29.19 28.67 -34.11
CA PHE A 328 -27.85 28.84 -34.69
C PHE A 328 -27.98 28.78 -36.22
N THR A 329 -28.05 29.93 -36.89
CA THR A 329 -28.27 29.97 -38.36
C THR A 329 -26.99 30.16 -39.18
N THR A 330 -25.90 30.72 -38.64
CA THR A 330 -24.59 30.77 -39.33
C THR A 330 -23.41 30.90 -38.36
N PHE A 331 -22.20 30.58 -38.84
CA PHE A 331 -20.92 30.61 -38.10
C PHE A 331 -20.48 32.01 -37.59
N SER A 332 -21.27 33.05 -37.81
CA SER A 332 -20.92 34.45 -37.53
C SER A 332 -21.65 35.08 -36.33
N ASP A 333 -22.64 34.43 -35.73
CA ASP A 333 -23.48 35.05 -34.67
C ASP A 333 -22.85 35.08 -33.27
N VAL A 334 -21.52 35.00 -33.16
CA VAL A 334 -20.85 34.93 -31.85
C VAL A 334 -20.55 36.31 -31.25
N ASN A 335 -20.79 37.43 -31.94
CA ASN A 335 -20.63 38.76 -31.34
C ASN A 335 -21.66 39.78 -31.87
N GLY A 336 -22.74 40.02 -31.11
CA GLY A 336 -23.65 41.15 -31.35
C GLY A 336 -24.69 41.31 -30.22
N PRO A 337 -24.95 42.55 -29.72
CA PRO A 337 -25.83 42.77 -28.57
C PRO A 337 -27.32 42.67 -28.94
N ILE A 338 -28.12 42.46 -27.89
CA ILE A 338 -29.58 42.31 -27.83
C ILE A 338 -30.33 43.24 -28.81
N GLY A 339 -31.16 42.70 -29.72
CA GLY A 339 -31.97 43.54 -30.61
C GLY A 339 -33.12 42.86 -31.38
N SER A 340 -34.34 43.13 -30.92
CA SER A 340 -35.62 43.17 -31.64
C SER A 340 -36.39 41.87 -31.96
N MET A 341 -37.59 41.83 -31.40
CA MET A 341 -38.72 41.04 -31.89
C MET A 341 -39.12 41.55 -33.28
N SER A 342 -39.29 40.66 -34.25
CA SER A 342 -40.14 40.94 -35.41
C SER A 342 -41.51 40.30 -35.21
N ARG A 343 -42.52 41.17 -35.15
CA ARG A 343 -43.94 40.85 -35.10
C ARG A 343 -44.37 40.15 -36.38
N ILE A 344 -45.25 39.17 -36.21
CA ILE A 344 -46.17 38.69 -37.23
C ILE A 344 -47.08 39.85 -37.64
N ALA A 345 -47.20 40.10 -38.94
CA ALA A 345 -48.32 40.81 -39.53
C ALA A 345 -48.77 40.04 -40.78
N MET A 346 -50.10 39.95 -40.93
CA MET A 346 -50.82 39.52 -42.13
C MET A 346 -50.41 40.31 -43.37
#